data_AF-A0A836TVK4-F1
#
_entry.id   AF-A0A836TVK4-F1
#
_cell.length_a   1.000
_cell.length_b   1.000
_cell.length_c   1.000
_cell.angle_alpha   90.00
_cell.angle_beta   90.00
_cell.angle_gamma   90.00
#
_symmetry.space_group_name_H-M   'P 1'
#
loop_
_entity.id
_entity.type
_entity.pdbx_description
1 polymer ?
#
loop_
_entity_poly.entity_id
_entity_poly.type
_entity_poly.pdbx_seq_one_letter_code
_entity_poly.pdbx_strand_id
1 'polypeptide(L)' 'MPSPDFADRNNLPSFDEARRKMEENLLQDALSFHNRNIKKTAEHLGVSRVTLYRLMEKYCITSGDEVRH' A
#
# COMPACT_ATOMS: atom_id res chain seq x y z
N MET A 1 -9.80 27.07 30.01
CA MET A 1 -9.94 26.92 28.54
C MET A 1 -8.56 26.60 27.97
N PRO A 2 -8.26 25.36 27.56
CA PRO A 2 -7.04 25.08 26.78
C PRO A 2 -7.26 25.43 25.30
N SER A 3 -6.24 26.00 24.67
CA SER A 3 -6.24 26.55 23.30
C SER A 3 -6.23 25.45 22.21
N PRO A 4 -6.74 25.72 20.97
CA PRO A 4 -7.02 24.69 19.96
C PRO A 4 -5.83 24.18 19.12
N ASP A 5 -4.58 24.59 19.41
CA ASP A 5 -3.49 24.51 18.41
C ASP A 5 -2.33 23.55 18.75
N PHE A 6 -2.36 22.84 19.88
CA PHE A 6 -1.20 22.04 20.34
C PHE A 6 -1.41 20.53 20.35
N ALA A 7 -2.52 20.02 19.80
CA ALA A 7 -2.88 18.60 19.91
C ALA A 7 -2.26 17.67 18.84
N ASP A 8 -1.57 18.17 17.81
CA ASP A 8 -1.14 17.34 16.67
C ASP A 8 0.38 17.38 16.39
N ARG A 9 1.22 17.26 17.43
CA ARG A 9 2.65 16.93 17.24
C ARG A 9 2.99 15.47 17.47
N ASN A 10 2.05 14.70 18.01
CA ASN A 10 2.24 13.28 18.34
C ASN A 10 1.68 12.32 17.29
N ASN A 11 1.13 12.84 16.19
CA ASN A 11 0.57 12.05 15.09
C ASN A 11 1.52 12.02 13.87
N LEU A 12 2.83 12.11 14.12
CA LEU A 12 3.80 11.85 13.07
C LEU A 12 3.92 10.33 12.94
N PRO A 13 3.56 9.74 11.78
CA PRO A 13 3.66 8.30 11.61
C PRO A 13 5.11 7.90 11.83
N SER A 14 5.31 6.81 12.58
CA SER A 14 6.65 6.23 12.74
C SER A 14 7.24 5.92 11.36
N PHE A 15 8.56 5.99 11.21
CA PHE A 15 9.23 5.71 9.94
C PHE A 15 8.79 4.37 9.32
N ASP A 16 8.58 3.37 10.18
CA ASP A 16 8.06 2.06 9.78
C ASP A 16 6.63 2.11 9.22
N GLU A 17 5.76 2.93 9.82
CA GLU A 17 4.39 3.15 9.32
C GLU A 17 4.38 3.94 8.00
N ALA A 18 5.20 4.98 7.90
CA ALA A 18 5.35 5.76 6.67
C ALA A 18 5.85 4.87 5.52
N ARG A 19 6.85 4.01 5.79
CA ARG A 19 7.33 3.02 4.83
C ARG A 19 6.26 2.03 4.44
N ARG A 20 5.49 1.52 5.41
CA ARG A 20 4.37 0.59 5.13
C ARG A 20 3.33 1.23 4.23
N LYS A 21 2.89 2.46 4.52
CA LYS A 21 1.93 3.20 3.70
C LYS A 21 2.48 3.47 2.29
N MET A 22 3.75 3.82 2.16
CA MET A 22 4.38 3.98 0.84
C MET A 22 4.43 2.67 0.06
N GLU A 23 4.87 1.57 0.68
CA GLU A 23 4.91 0.24 0.05
C GLU A 23 3.51 -0.20 -0.39
N GLU A 24 2.50 0.00 0.44
CA GLU A 24 1.10 -0.33 0.14
C GLU A 24 0.57 0.48 -1.05
N ASN A 25 0.71 1.81 -1.02
CA ASN A 25 0.27 2.69 -2.10
C ASN A 25 0.95 2.33 -3.42
N LEU A 26 2.26 2.10 -3.39
CA LEU A 26 3.04 1.77 -4.58
C LEU A 26 2.63 0.41 -5.17
N LEU A 27 2.34 -0.58 -4.32
CA LEU A 27 1.81 -1.87 -4.77
C LEU A 27 0.42 -1.72 -5.40
N GLN A 28 -0.45 -0.92 -4.78
CA GLN A 28 -1.82 -0.71 -5.23
C GLN A 28 -1.88 0.07 -6.55
N ASP A 29 -1.03 1.08 -6.71
CA ASP A 29 -0.89 1.85 -7.95
C ASP A 29 -0.37 0.97 -9.09
N ALA A 30 0.69 0.19 -8.84
CA ALA A 30 1.25 -0.72 -9.83
C ALA A 30 0.29 -1.88 -10.20
N LEU A 31 -0.54 -2.34 -9.26
CA LEU A 31 -1.60 -3.30 -9.55
C LEU A 31 -2.70 -2.67 -10.39
N SER A 32 -3.15 -1.46 -10.04
CA SER A 32 -4.19 -0.73 -10.78
C SER A 32 -3.75 -0.39 -12.21
N PHE A 33 -2.52 0.11 -12.37
CA PHE A 33 -1.93 0.45 -13.66
C PHE A 33 -1.85 -0.75 -14.61
N HIS A 34 -1.55 -1.94 -14.08
CA HIS A 34 -1.46 -3.18 -14.86
C HIS A 34 -2.75 -4.01 -14.87
N ASN A 35 -3.89 -3.47 -14.44
CA ASN A 35 -5.19 -4.17 -14.43
C ASN A 35 -5.14 -5.48 -13.59
N ARG A 36 -4.50 -5.40 -12.41
CA ARG A 36 -4.23 -6.52 -11.49
C ARG A 36 -3.43 -7.67 -12.12
N ASN A 37 -2.69 -7.41 -13.20
CA ASN A 37 -1.83 -8.42 -13.82
C ASN A 37 -0.55 -8.61 -13.00
N ILE A 38 -0.62 -9.53 -12.04
CA ILE A 38 0.46 -9.92 -11.11
C ILE A 38 1.82 -10.07 -11.80
N LYS A 39 1.85 -10.69 -12.99
CA LYS A 39 3.11 -10.93 -13.70
C LYS A 39 3.74 -9.61 -14.16
N LYS A 40 2.95 -8.76 -14.84
CA LYS A 40 3.41 -7.45 -15.31
C LYS A 40 3.77 -6.53 -14.14
N THR A 41 2.96 -6.52 -13.09
CA THR A 41 3.22 -5.73 -11.88
C THR A 41 4.51 -6.17 -11.19
N ALA A 42 4.76 -7.48 -11.06
CA ALA A 42 6.01 -7.99 -10.49
C ALA A 42 7.23 -7.62 -11.35
N GLU A 43 7.13 -7.76 -12.68
CA GLU A 43 8.18 -7.34 -13.61
C GLU A 43 8.46 -5.82 -13.53
N HIS A 44 7.41 -5.00 -13.45
CA HIS A 44 7.52 -3.55 -13.34
C HIS A 44 8.14 -3.09 -12.01
N LEU A 45 7.76 -3.75 -10.91
CA LEU A 45 8.32 -3.50 -9.58
C LEU A 45 9.73 -4.12 -9.39
N GLY A 46 10.22 -4.88 -10.37
CA GLY A 46 11.52 -5.55 -10.28
C GLY A 46 11.57 -6.66 -9.22
N VAL A 47 10.42 -7.22 -8.84
CA VAL A 47 10.31 -8.27 -7.82
C VAL A 47 9.87 -9.60 -8.42
N SER A 48 10.18 -10.69 -7.73
CA SER A 48 9.63 -12.00 -8.11
C SER A 48 8.13 -12.06 -7.83
N ARG A 49 7.41 -12.86 -8.62
CA ARG A 49 5.98 -13.17 -8.40
C ARG A 49 5.70 -13.60 -6.96
N VAL A 50 6.56 -14.44 -6.39
CA VAL A 50 6.47 -14.89 -4.98
C VAL A 50 6.56 -13.72 -4.00
N THR A 51 7.48 -12.79 -4.21
CA THR A 51 7.60 -11.58 -3.39
C THR A 51 6.36 -10.70 -3.53
N LEU A 52 5.83 -10.56 -4.74
CA LEU A 52 4.59 -9.82 -4.96
C LEU A 52 3.43 -10.44 -4.17
N TYR A 53 3.24 -11.77 -4.25
CA TYR A 53 2.21 -12.45 -3.47
C TYR A 53 2.38 -12.25 -1.97
N ARG A 54 3.61 -12.31 -1.45
CA ARG A 54 3.89 -12.05 -0.03
C ARG A 54 3.59 -10.61 0.38
N LEU A 55 3.88 -9.64 -0.48
CA LEU A 55 3.52 -8.24 -0.25
C LEU A 55 2.00 -8.07 -0.27
N MET A 56 1.32 -8.65 -1.26
CA MET A 56 -0.15 -8.61 -1.34
C MET A 56 -0.81 -9.25 -0.10
N GLU A 57 -0.27 -10.36 0.39
CA GLU A 57 -0.72 -11.01 1.63
C GLU A 57 -0.45 -10.11 2.85
N LYS A 58 0.76 -9.54 2.96
CA LYS A 58 1.15 -8.62 4.04
C LYS A 58 0.24 -7.39 4.13
N TYR A 59 -0.22 -6.88 3.00
CA TYR A 59 -1.08 -5.69 2.92
C TYR A 59 -2.56 -6.04 2.69
N CYS A 60 -2.95 -7.31 2.76
CA CYS A 60 -4.31 -7.79 2.45
C CYS A 60 -4.89 -7.29 1.12
N ILE A 61 -4.04 -7.04 0.12
CA ILE A 61 -4.46 -6.58 -1.21
C ILE A 61 -4.98 -7.80 -1.97
N THR A 62 -6.29 -8.00 -1.91
CA THR A 62 -6.96 -9.14 -2.54
C THR A 62 -7.27 -8.80 -3.98
N SER A 63 -6.83 -9.64 -4.92
CA SER A 63 -7.11 -9.49 -6.36
C SER A 63 -8.61 -9.55 -6.73
N GLY A 64 -9.51 -9.69 -5.76
CA GLY A 64 -10.97 -9.61 -5.92
C GLY A 64 -11.44 -8.19 -6.22
N ASP A 65 -11.87 -8.00 -7.46
CA ASP A 65 -12.81 -6.97 -7.87
C ASP A 65 -14.16 -7.30 -7.21
N GLU A 66 -14.48 -6.65 -6.09
CA GLU A 66 -15.83 -6.57 -5.50
C GLU A 66 -15.73 -5.40 -4.50
N VAL A 67 -16.33 -4.23 -4.70
CA VAL A 67 -17.71 -3.92 -5.07
C VAL A 67 -17.71 -2.62 -5.89
N ARG A 68 -18.28 -2.67 -7.10
CA ARG A 68 -18.83 -1.50 -7.77
C ARG A 68 -19.97 -0.96 -6.92
N HIS A 69 -19.94 0.32 -6.55
CA HIS A 69 -21.12 1.03 -6.09
C HIS A 69 -21.17 2.44 -6.67
#